data_AF-I4HM57-F1
#
_entry.id   AF-I4HM57-F1
#
_cell.length_a   1.000
_cell.length_b   1.000
_cell.length_c   1.000
_cell.angle_alpha   90.00
_cell.angle_beta   90.00
_cell.angle_gamma   90.00
#
_symmetry.space_group_name_H-M   'P 1'
#
loop_
_entity.id
_entity.type
_entity.pdbx_description
1 polymer ?
#
loop_
_entity_poly.entity_id
_entity_poly.type
_entity_poly.pdbx_seq_one_letter_code
_entity_poly.pdbx_strand_id
1 'polypeptide(L)'
;MIVADIQQNSLKEQRTQFIRNHQQAFDVEPVYPLRLFEDFVMGVEGDCTIEASCKIELDKLIASRFLLFFKDKAQEWQKYLAQSLAFFQQVENRVGVQLDYSLLQRFLGDNFDFSKLEVLSAGIDLRTNLADSSVKMHIRIGDYPEKLATAFVLSDGVADSNYLSGFVHLIGFDFYFNGKSAIEIYAEVTEDDFFKPEIINQVWQHFPKSALKPLQASSLFFTGLSKANHNPVLYYHLKNKQDLANYFKLNDTAQRVHSFYQHQDILPNMWVGTAQQELEKTRIENVRLYYYKYFGMD
;
A
#
# COMPACT_ATOMS: atom_id res chain seq x y z
N MET A 1 -29.99 -10.82 14.59
CA MET A 1 -30.09 -9.36 14.73
C MET A 1 -29.17 -8.88 15.83
N ILE A 2 -29.51 -9.05 17.13
CA ILE A 2 -28.67 -8.59 18.26
C ILE A 2 -27.19 -9.07 18.20
N VAL A 3 -26.93 -10.34 17.87
CA VAL A 3 -25.55 -10.86 17.79
C VAL A 3 -24.74 -10.20 16.69
N ALA A 4 -25.34 -9.99 15.51
CA ALA A 4 -24.69 -9.34 14.37
C ALA A 4 -24.40 -7.86 14.68
N ASP A 5 -25.34 -7.16 15.32
CA ASP A 5 -25.16 -5.75 15.71
C ASP A 5 -24.03 -5.59 16.75
N ILE A 6 -23.94 -6.52 17.71
CA ILE A 6 -22.84 -6.53 18.71
C ILE A 6 -21.49 -6.81 18.04
N GLN A 7 -21.43 -7.79 17.15
CA GLN A 7 -20.20 -8.11 16.41
C GLN A 7 -19.75 -6.93 15.53
N GLN A 8 -20.67 -6.29 14.83
CA GLN A 8 -20.38 -5.13 13.98
C GLN A 8 -19.83 -3.96 14.81
N ASN A 9 -20.43 -3.68 15.98
CA ASN A 9 -19.91 -2.64 16.88
C ASN A 9 -18.53 -2.98 17.45
N SER A 10 -18.29 -4.25 17.81
CA SER A 10 -16.99 -4.74 18.25
C SER A 10 -15.91 -4.55 17.16
N LEU A 11 -16.22 -4.90 15.91
CA LEU A 11 -15.29 -4.71 14.78
C LEU A 11 -14.97 -3.23 14.54
N LYS A 12 -15.95 -2.32 14.64
CA LYS A 12 -15.72 -0.87 14.53
C LYS A 12 -14.74 -0.35 15.58
N GLU A 13 -14.89 -0.80 16.83
CA GLU A 13 -13.98 -0.43 17.92
C GLU A 13 -12.57 -1.00 17.70
N GLN A 14 -12.46 -2.28 17.31
CA GLN A 14 -11.17 -2.93 17.04
C GLN A 14 -10.39 -2.25 15.91
N ARG A 15 -11.08 -1.83 14.83
CA ARG A 15 -10.47 -1.08 13.72
C ARG A 15 -9.88 0.24 14.20
N THR A 16 -10.67 0.99 14.97
CA THR A 16 -10.25 2.26 15.55
C THR A 16 -9.08 2.08 16.51
N GLN A 17 -9.12 1.05 17.37
CA GLN A 17 -8.05 0.74 18.30
C GLN A 17 -6.74 0.38 17.58
N PHE A 18 -6.79 -0.33 16.45
CA PHE A 18 -5.61 -0.64 15.67
C PHE A 18 -4.92 0.62 15.11
N ILE A 19 -5.70 1.57 14.58
CA ILE A 19 -5.21 2.86 14.08
C ILE A 19 -4.59 3.66 15.24
N ARG A 20 -5.29 3.77 16.37
CA ARG A 20 -4.84 4.52 17.54
C ARG A 20 -3.59 3.93 18.20
N ASN A 21 -3.48 2.60 18.27
CA ASN A 21 -2.28 1.93 18.78
C ASN A 21 -1.03 2.32 17.97
N HIS A 22 -1.15 2.35 16.64
CA HIS A 22 -0.06 2.81 15.77
C HIS A 22 0.26 4.28 16.00
N GLN A 23 -0.78 5.12 16.03
CA GLN A 23 -0.63 6.56 16.23
C GLN A 23 0.10 6.89 17.55
N GLN A 24 -0.34 6.27 18.65
CA GLN A 24 0.20 6.49 19.99
C GLN A 24 1.64 5.97 20.14
N ALA A 25 1.99 4.87 19.47
CA ALA A 25 3.33 4.29 19.55
C ALA A 25 4.42 5.13 18.87
N PHE A 26 4.03 5.89 17.84
CA PHE A 26 4.96 6.62 16.98
C PHE A 26 4.74 8.13 17.01
N ASP A 27 4.06 8.62 18.05
CA ASP A 27 3.88 10.04 18.34
C ASP A 27 3.37 10.83 17.13
N VAL A 28 2.47 10.20 16.38
CA VAL A 28 1.73 10.91 15.33
C VAL A 28 0.78 11.83 16.09
N GLU A 29 1.16 13.10 16.26
CA GLU A 29 0.18 14.13 16.65
C GLU A 29 -1.06 13.93 15.77
N PRO A 30 -2.29 14.09 16.30
CA PRO A 30 -3.49 13.91 15.49
C PRO A 30 -3.47 14.91 14.32
N VAL A 31 -2.84 14.49 13.22
CA VAL A 31 -2.69 15.29 12.02
C VAL A 31 -4.04 15.25 11.38
N TYR A 32 -4.75 16.36 11.44
CA TYR A 32 -5.91 16.53 10.60
C TYR A 32 -5.47 16.33 9.14
N PRO A 33 -6.04 15.38 8.36
CA PRO A 33 -7.38 14.78 8.48
C PRO A 33 -7.49 13.30 8.98
N LEU A 34 -6.64 12.79 9.87
CA LEU A 34 -6.68 11.37 10.36
C LEU A 34 -8.07 10.93 10.83
N ARG A 35 -8.82 11.80 11.53
CA ARG A 35 -10.19 11.51 11.99
C ARG A 35 -11.16 11.21 10.84
N LEU A 36 -10.99 11.85 9.68
CA LEU A 36 -11.82 11.54 8.50
C LEU A 36 -11.56 10.12 7.99
N PHE A 37 -10.33 9.63 8.13
CA PHE A 37 -10.00 8.25 7.80
C PHE A 37 -10.59 7.27 8.83
N GLU A 38 -10.55 7.59 10.13
CA GLU A 38 -11.26 6.80 11.15
C GLU A 38 -12.76 6.71 10.84
N ASP A 39 -13.41 7.83 10.52
CA ASP A 39 -14.83 7.88 10.15
C ASP A 39 -15.13 7.03 8.89
N PHE A 40 -14.26 7.10 7.88
CA PHE A 40 -14.34 6.26 6.68
C PHE A 40 -14.28 4.76 7.02
N VAL A 41 -13.29 4.35 7.82
CA VAL A 41 -13.09 2.96 8.24
C VAL A 41 -14.27 2.44 9.07
N MET A 42 -14.84 3.27 9.94
CA MET A 42 -16.04 2.93 10.72
C MET A 42 -17.30 2.79 9.85
N GLY A 43 -17.34 3.50 8.71
CA GLY A 43 -18.44 3.43 7.74
C GLY A 43 -18.40 2.20 6.82
N VAL A 44 -17.32 1.41 6.81
CA VAL A 44 -17.26 0.15 6.06
C VAL A 44 -17.92 -0.96 6.87
N GLU A 45 -18.95 -1.61 6.34
CA GLU A 45 -19.66 -2.67 7.10
C GLU A 45 -19.11 -4.08 6.84
N GLY A 46 -18.61 -4.34 5.63
CA GLY A 46 -18.06 -5.64 5.24
C GLY A 46 -16.66 -5.93 5.80
N ASP A 47 -16.18 -7.13 5.50
CA ASP A 47 -14.85 -7.59 5.87
C ASP A 47 -13.78 -6.69 5.22
N CYS A 48 -12.75 -6.37 6.00
CA CYS A 48 -11.66 -5.52 5.54
C CYS A 48 -10.32 -5.89 6.19
N THR A 49 -9.25 -5.39 5.62
CA THR A 49 -7.92 -5.38 6.25
C THR A 49 -7.47 -3.94 6.36
N ILE A 50 -6.90 -3.55 7.50
CA ILE A 50 -6.23 -2.25 7.64
C ILE A 50 -4.73 -2.50 7.60
N GLU A 51 -4.06 -1.74 6.76
CA GLU A 51 -2.61 -1.56 6.77
C GLU A 51 -2.26 -0.32 7.61
N ALA A 52 -1.28 -0.45 8.49
CA ALA A 52 -0.59 0.67 9.12
C ALA A 52 0.89 0.59 8.73
N SER A 53 1.49 1.71 8.29
CA SER A 53 2.85 1.70 7.80
C SER A 53 3.71 2.84 8.32
N CYS A 54 5.02 2.58 8.37
CA CYS A 54 6.04 3.57 8.68
C CYS A 54 6.96 3.75 7.48
N LYS A 55 7.20 4.99 7.07
CA LYS A 55 8.30 5.36 6.18
C LYS A 55 9.42 5.96 7.01
N ILE A 56 10.59 5.33 6.96
CA ILE A 56 11.80 5.73 7.67
C ILE A 56 12.76 6.35 6.66
N GLU A 57 13.23 7.56 6.96
CA GLU A 57 14.22 8.31 6.17
C GLU A 57 15.32 8.78 7.12
N LEU A 58 16.44 8.05 7.19
CA LEU A 58 17.46 8.22 8.22
C LEU A 58 16.82 8.04 9.62
N ASP A 59 16.90 9.06 10.46
CA ASP A 59 16.30 9.11 11.79
C ASP A 59 14.81 9.56 11.76
N LYS A 60 14.34 10.15 10.66
CA LYS A 60 12.98 10.64 10.51
C LYS A 60 11.98 9.49 10.35
N LEU A 61 10.93 9.51 11.16
CA LEU A 61 9.81 8.57 11.12
C LEU A 61 8.54 9.26 10.61
N ILE A 62 7.94 8.71 9.55
CA ILE A 62 6.63 9.13 9.03
C ILE A 62 5.66 7.97 9.24
N ALA A 63 4.74 8.13 10.19
CA ALA A 63 3.85 7.06 10.67
C ALA A 63 2.35 7.37 10.53
N SER A 64 1.94 8.52 9.98
CA SER A 64 0.51 8.78 9.73
C SER A 64 0.04 8.17 8.40
N ARG A 65 0.23 6.86 8.24
CA ARG A 65 0.04 6.16 6.96
C ARG A 65 -0.85 4.93 7.15
N PHE A 66 -2.03 4.95 6.53
CA PHE A 66 -3.00 3.88 6.67
C PHE A 66 -3.69 3.60 5.35
N LEU A 67 -4.02 2.33 5.09
CA LEU A 67 -4.89 1.92 3.99
C LEU A 67 -5.96 0.97 4.52
N LEU A 68 -7.18 1.09 4.01
CA LEU A 68 -8.20 0.07 4.13
C LEU A 68 -8.26 -0.72 2.83
N PHE A 69 -8.22 -2.05 2.94
CA PHE A 69 -8.42 -3.00 1.85
C PHE A 69 -9.80 -3.62 1.99
N PHE A 70 -10.63 -3.51 0.96
CA PHE A 70 -11.94 -4.17 0.93
C PHE A 70 -11.75 -5.67 0.72
N LYS A 71 -12.34 -6.50 1.59
CA LYS A 71 -12.19 -7.97 1.59
C LYS A 71 -13.54 -8.70 1.60
N ASP A 72 -14.63 -7.97 1.53
CA ASP A 72 -15.98 -8.52 1.47
C ASP A 72 -16.16 -9.40 0.23
N LYS A 73 -16.69 -10.61 0.48
CA LYS A 73 -16.89 -11.66 -0.53
C LYS A 73 -17.95 -11.27 -1.57
N ALA A 74 -18.80 -10.29 -1.28
CA ALA A 74 -19.78 -9.78 -2.24
C ALA A 74 -19.13 -9.10 -3.47
N GLN A 75 -17.86 -8.68 -3.36
CA GLN A 75 -17.08 -8.07 -4.45
C GLN A 75 -17.81 -6.89 -5.13
N GLU A 76 -18.50 -6.06 -4.33
CA GLU A 76 -19.21 -4.87 -4.82
C GLU A 76 -18.23 -3.72 -5.14
N TRP A 77 -17.26 -3.96 -6.03
CA TRP A 77 -16.12 -3.08 -6.27
C TRP A 77 -16.51 -1.65 -6.65
N GLN A 78 -17.58 -1.48 -7.43
CA GLN A 78 -18.08 -0.15 -7.80
C GLN A 78 -18.61 0.63 -6.59
N LYS A 79 -19.29 -0.05 -5.65
CA LYS A 79 -19.77 0.55 -4.39
C LYS A 79 -18.60 0.97 -3.50
N TYR A 80 -17.58 0.12 -3.37
CA TYR A 80 -16.39 0.42 -2.58
C TYR A 80 -15.56 1.57 -3.18
N LEU A 81 -15.50 1.66 -4.52
CA LEU A 81 -14.88 2.81 -5.21
C LEU A 81 -15.66 4.10 -4.92
N ALA A 82 -16.99 4.07 -5.05
CA ALA A 82 -17.82 5.23 -4.74
C ALA A 82 -17.67 5.69 -3.28
N GLN A 83 -17.62 4.74 -2.34
CA GLN A 83 -17.38 5.03 -0.92
C GLN A 83 -16.00 5.66 -0.68
N SER A 84 -14.97 5.17 -1.37
CA SER A 84 -13.61 5.71 -1.29
C SER A 84 -13.53 7.15 -1.84
N LEU A 85 -14.20 7.41 -2.97
CA LEU A 85 -14.26 8.75 -3.56
C LEU A 85 -15.08 9.73 -2.71
N ALA A 86 -16.15 9.27 -2.05
CA ALA A 86 -16.88 10.08 -1.09
C ALA A 86 -16.01 10.47 0.12
N PHE A 87 -15.16 9.55 0.60
CA PHE A 87 -14.15 9.87 1.61
C PHE A 87 -13.15 10.93 1.11
N PHE A 88 -12.62 10.80 -0.11
CA PHE A 88 -11.71 11.79 -0.67
C PHE A 88 -12.37 13.17 -0.82
N GLN A 89 -13.63 13.22 -1.23
CA GLN A 89 -14.41 14.47 -1.29
C GLN A 89 -14.61 15.09 0.11
N GLN A 90 -14.80 14.27 1.16
CA GLN A 90 -14.85 14.79 2.53
C GLN A 90 -13.51 15.41 2.92
N VAL A 91 -12.38 14.80 2.56
CA VAL A 91 -11.04 15.36 2.78
C VAL A 91 -10.90 16.72 2.07
N GLU A 92 -11.27 16.82 0.79
CA GLU A 92 -11.25 18.09 0.03
C GLU A 92 -12.03 19.20 0.75
N ASN A 93 -13.28 18.93 1.11
CA ASN A 93 -14.17 19.90 1.74
C ASN A 93 -13.68 20.37 3.11
N ARG A 94 -13.09 19.45 3.88
CA ARG A 94 -12.71 19.65 5.28
C ARG A 94 -11.33 20.30 5.42
N VAL A 95 -10.39 19.91 4.56
CA VAL A 95 -9.04 20.47 4.51
C VAL A 95 -9.00 21.77 3.68
N GLY A 96 -9.94 21.96 2.75
CA GLY A 96 -9.97 23.12 1.87
C GLY A 96 -8.98 23.00 0.71
N VAL A 97 -8.85 21.80 0.14
CA VAL A 97 -7.93 21.49 -0.97
C VAL A 97 -8.71 20.96 -2.18
N GLN A 98 -8.09 20.99 -3.35
CA GLN A 98 -8.63 20.42 -4.57
C GLN A 98 -7.71 19.28 -5.03
N LEU A 99 -8.23 18.06 -5.06
CA LEU A 99 -7.50 16.89 -5.53
C LEU A 99 -7.61 16.78 -7.06
N ASP A 100 -6.52 16.38 -7.70
CA ASP A 100 -6.50 16.12 -9.13
C ASP A 100 -6.82 14.65 -9.44
N TYR A 101 -8.05 14.40 -9.90
CA TYR A 101 -8.52 13.05 -10.24
C TYR A 101 -8.23 12.63 -11.69
N SER A 102 -7.52 13.46 -12.47
CA SER A 102 -7.38 13.26 -13.92
C SER A 102 -6.76 11.91 -14.30
N LEU A 103 -5.74 11.45 -13.56
CA LEU A 103 -5.10 10.14 -13.80
C LEU A 103 -6.08 8.98 -13.53
N LEU A 104 -6.81 9.02 -12.42
CA LEU A 104 -7.79 7.98 -12.09
C LEU A 104 -8.95 7.97 -13.09
N GLN A 105 -9.49 9.13 -13.45
CA GLN A 105 -10.58 9.25 -14.42
C GLN A 105 -10.17 8.69 -15.79
N ARG A 106 -8.96 9.01 -16.27
CA ARG A 106 -8.45 8.46 -17.53
C ARG A 106 -8.21 6.95 -17.46
N PHE A 107 -7.75 6.43 -16.32
CA PHE A 107 -7.58 4.99 -16.13
C PHE A 107 -8.92 4.26 -16.17
N LEU A 108 -9.91 4.74 -15.41
CA LEU A 108 -11.25 4.15 -15.36
C LEU A 108 -11.96 4.28 -16.72
N GLY A 109 -11.92 5.45 -17.35
CA GLY A 109 -12.70 5.72 -18.56
C GLY A 109 -14.21 5.51 -18.34
N ASP A 110 -14.95 5.39 -19.43
CA ASP A 110 -16.43 5.28 -19.38
C ASP A 110 -16.94 3.84 -19.28
N ASN A 111 -16.06 2.85 -19.49
CA ASN A 111 -16.39 1.43 -19.67
C ASN A 111 -15.54 0.48 -18.80
N PHE A 112 -15.12 0.92 -17.61
CA PHE A 112 -14.34 0.07 -16.70
C PHE A 112 -15.12 -1.19 -16.31
N ASP A 113 -14.57 -2.36 -16.63
CA ASP A 113 -15.12 -3.64 -16.20
C ASP A 113 -14.70 -3.97 -14.77
N PHE A 114 -15.58 -3.70 -13.81
CA PHE A 114 -15.34 -3.98 -12.39
C PHE A 114 -15.22 -5.47 -12.07
N SER A 115 -15.68 -6.38 -12.94
CA SER A 115 -15.54 -7.83 -12.70
C SER A 115 -14.07 -8.30 -12.79
N LYS A 116 -13.21 -7.49 -13.41
CA LYS A 116 -11.77 -7.73 -13.53
C LYS A 116 -10.97 -7.25 -12.32
N LEU A 117 -11.60 -6.62 -11.34
CA LEU A 117 -10.93 -6.06 -10.17
C LEU A 117 -10.72 -7.14 -9.11
N GLU A 118 -9.49 -7.25 -8.60
CA GLU A 118 -9.10 -8.26 -7.59
C GLU A 118 -8.83 -7.64 -6.22
N VAL A 119 -8.35 -6.39 -6.19
CA VAL A 119 -8.05 -5.65 -4.96
C VAL A 119 -8.39 -4.18 -5.15
N LEU A 120 -9.12 -3.63 -4.19
CA LEU A 120 -9.29 -2.19 -4.01
C LEU A 120 -8.83 -1.80 -2.61
N SER A 121 -8.01 -0.74 -2.53
CA SER A 121 -7.70 -0.09 -1.26
C SER A 121 -7.77 1.42 -1.37
N ALA A 122 -8.06 2.08 -0.25
CA ALA A 122 -8.05 3.52 -0.12
C ALA A 122 -7.51 3.95 1.26
N GLY A 123 -6.82 5.09 1.33
CA GLY A 123 -6.37 5.63 2.61
C GLY A 123 -5.53 6.88 2.50
N ILE A 124 -4.57 7.05 3.40
CA ILE A 124 -3.87 8.31 3.68
C ILE A 124 -2.37 8.12 3.90
N ASP A 125 -1.60 9.15 3.56
CA ASP A 125 -0.21 9.37 3.96
C ASP A 125 -0.07 10.85 4.36
N LEU A 126 -0.19 11.12 5.66
CA LEU A 126 -0.22 12.49 6.18
C LEU A 126 1.14 12.93 6.67
N ARG A 127 1.44 14.22 6.45
CA ARG A 127 2.72 14.86 6.74
C ARG A 127 2.51 16.12 7.55
N THR A 128 3.56 16.57 8.24
CA THR A 128 3.56 17.86 8.94
C THR A 128 3.32 19.03 7.97
N ASN A 129 3.91 18.95 6.77
CA ASN A 129 3.59 19.87 5.68
C ASN A 129 2.34 19.36 4.95
N LEU A 130 1.24 20.13 5.03
CA LEU A 130 -0.02 19.77 4.42
C LEU A 130 0.11 19.48 2.92
N ALA A 131 0.93 20.25 2.21
CA ALA A 131 1.14 20.10 0.76
C ALA A 131 1.77 18.75 0.37
N ASP A 132 2.46 18.09 1.31
CA ASP A 132 3.09 16.79 1.10
C ASP A 132 2.19 15.62 1.55
N SER A 133 1.05 15.91 2.16
CA SER A 133 0.04 14.91 2.51
C SER A 133 -0.72 14.44 1.28
N SER A 134 -1.16 13.19 1.29
CA SER A 134 -1.96 12.63 0.21
C SER A 134 -3.04 11.67 0.71
N VAL A 135 -4.10 11.54 -0.10
CA VAL A 135 -4.93 10.33 -0.10
C VAL A 135 -4.40 9.36 -1.16
N LYS A 136 -4.56 8.06 -0.92
CA LYS A 136 -3.99 6.98 -1.73
C LYS A 136 -5.06 5.99 -2.14
N MET A 137 -4.93 5.41 -3.34
CA MET A 137 -5.78 4.33 -3.82
C MET A 137 -4.94 3.28 -4.55
N HIS A 138 -5.24 2.00 -4.39
CA HIS A 138 -4.66 0.94 -5.21
C HIS A 138 -5.74 0.07 -5.82
N ILE A 139 -5.57 -0.25 -7.10
CA ILE A 139 -6.45 -1.10 -7.90
C ILE A 139 -5.61 -2.23 -8.49
N ARG A 140 -5.95 -3.48 -8.16
CA ARG A 140 -5.40 -4.68 -8.82
C ARG A 140 -6.40 -5.20 -9.83
N ILE A 141 -5.93 -5.50 -11.04
CA ILE A 141 -6.73 -6.04 -12.14
C ILE A 141 -6.20 -7.41 -12.59
N GLY A 142 -7.12 -8.34 -12.83
CA GLY A 142 -6.86 -9.64 -13.43
C GLY A 142 -7.32 -9.67 -14.88
N ASP A 143 -6.50 -10.20 -15.79
CA ASP A 143 -6.82 -10.38 -17.22
C ASP A 143 -7.54 -9.18 -17.87
N TYR A 144 -6.89 -8.01 -17.81
CA TYR A 144 -7.44 -6.75 -18.34
C TYR A 144 -6.37 -5.93 -19.12
N PRO A 145 -5.92 -6.44 -20.29
CA PRO A 145 -4.78 -5.88 -21.03
C PRO A 145 -4.98 -4.42 -21.50
N GLU A 146 -6.21 -4.03 -21.86
CA GLU A 146 -6.54 -2.65 -22.27
C GLU A 146 -6.26 -1.64 -21.15
N LYS A 147 -6.59 -1.98 -19.91
CA LYS A 147 -6.35 -1.11 -18.75
C LYS A 147 -4.89 -1.09 -18.32
N LEU A 148 -4.16 -2.19 -18.53
CA LEU A 148 -2.72 -2.19 -18.37
C LEU A 148 -2.05 -1.25 -19.37
N ALA A 149 -2.41 -1.32 -20.66
CA ALA A 149 -1.91 -0.40 -21.67
C ALA A 149 -2.24 1.07 -21.32
N THR A 150 -3.43 1.33 -20.80
CA THR A 150 -3.83 2.67 -20.33
C THR A 150 -2.96 3.14 -19.16
N ALA A 151 -2.73 2.29 -18.16
CA ALA A 151 -1.87 2.60 -17.02
C ALA A 151 -0.43 2.91 -17.45
N PHE A 152 0.10 2.20 -18.45
CA PHE A 152 1.44 2.46 -18.98
C PHE A 152 1.56 3.82 -19.66
N VAL A 153 0.59 4.17 -20.50
CA VAL A 153 0.52 5.51 -21.11
C VAL A 153 0.43 6.60 -20.04
N LEU A 154 -0.38 6.39 -19.00
CA LEU A 154 -0.53 7.35 -17.89
C LEU A 154 0.71 7.44 -17.00
N SER A 155 1.52 6.39 -16.94
CA SER A 155 2.84 6.40 -16.29
C SER A 155 3.92 7.10 -17.13
N ASP A 156 3.52 7.76 -18.23
CA ASP A 156 4.38 8.42 -19.21
C ASP A 156 5.51 7.50 -19.73
N GLY A 157 5.18 6.24 -19.99
CA GLY A 157 6.08 5.28 -20.60
C GLY A 157 7.22 4.77 -19.71
N VAL A 158 7.20 5.04 -18.39
CA VAL A 158 8.12 4.39 -17.43
C VAL A 158 8.02 2.85 -17.52
N ALA A 159 6.86 2.35 -17.94
CA ALA A 159 6.59 0.94 -18.18
C ALA A 159 6.89 0.46 -19.61
N ASP A 160 6.73 1.34 -20.61
CA ASP A 160 6.59 0.96 -22.03
C ASP A 160 7.87 0.37 -22.64
N SER A 161 9.02 0.65 -22.02
CA SER A 161 10.32 0.08 -22.41
C SER A 161 10.86 -0.93 -21.40
N ASN A 162 10.07 -1.26 -20.38
CA ASN A 162 10.53 -2.11 -19.28
C ASN A 162 10.23 -3.58 -19.59
N TYR A 163 11.22 -4.44 -19.42
CA TYR A 163 11.12 -5.90 -19.52
C TYR A 163 10.10 -6.51 -18.54
N LEU A 164 9.54 -5.68 -17.65
CA LEU A 164 8.58 -6.02 -16.61
C LEU A 164 7.11 -5.78 -16.96
N SER A 165 6.78 -5.29 -18.16
CA SER A 165 5.39 -4.96 -18.54
C SER A 165 4.43 -6.16 -18.43
N GLY A 166 4.91 -7.37 -18.73
CA GLY A 166 4.14 -8.61 -18.60
C GLY A 166 3.85 -9.05 -17.15
N PHE A 167 4.35 -8.34 -16.16
CA PHE A 167 4.24 -8.67 -14.73
C PHE A 167 3.37 -7.68 -13.95
N VAL A 168 2.74 -6.71 -14.61
CA VAL A 168 2.01 -5.64 -13.92
C VAL A 168 0.55 -6.04 -13.67
N HIS A 169 0.15 -5.99 -12.40
CA HIS A 169 -1.21 -6.28 -11.97
C HIS A 169 -1.82 -5.23 -11.04
N LEU A 170 -0.98 -4.48 -10.32
CA LEU A 170 -1.39 -3.47 -9.34
C LEU A 170 -1.03 -2.06 -9.82
N ILE A 171 -1.98 -1.15 -9.70
CA ILE A 171 -1.86 0.26 -10.06
C ILE A 171 -2.17 1.10 -8.82
N GLY A 172 -1.26 1.98 -8.43
CA GLY A 172 -1.41 2.93 -7.33
C GLY A 172 -1.65 4.35 -7.83
N PHE A 173 -2.49 5.08 -7.12
CA PHE A 173 -2.78 6.50 -7.35
C PHE A 173 -2.56 7.27 -6.05
N ASP A 174 -1.75 8.31 -6.13
CA ASP A 174 -1.51 9.26 -5.04
C ASP A 174 -2.08 10.62 -5.41
N PHE A 175 -2.91 11.19 -4.53
CA PHE A 175 -3.55 12.50 -4.72
C PHE A 175 -3.04 13.43 -3.62
N TYR A 176 -2.06 14.27 -3.97
CA TYR A 176 -1.44 15.20 -3.03
C TYR A 176 -2.32 16.42 -2.81
N PHE A 177 -2.29 16.96 -1.60
CA PHE A 177 -3.12 18.09 -1.18
C PHE A 177 -2.72 19.42 -1.84
N ASN A 178 -1.58 19.46 -2.55
CA ASN A 178 -1.16 20.59 -3.37
C ASN A 178 -1.71 20.55 -4.82
N GLY A 179 -2.62 19.62 -5.13
CA GLY A 179 -3.23 19.46 -6.44
C GLY A 179 -2.40 18.64 -7.44
N LYS A 180 -1.25 18.08 -7.03
CA LYS A 180 -0.51 17.11 -7.85
C LYS A 180 -1.09 15.71 -7.67
N SER A 181 -1.11 14.94 -8.75
CA SER A 181 -1.42 13.51 -8.71
C SER A 181 -0.24 12.69 -9.25
N ALA A 182 -0.12 11.45 -8.80
CA ALA A 182 0.87 10.51 -9.32
C ALA A 182 0.26 9.14 -9.52
N ILE A 183 0.74 8.43 -10.54
CA ILE A 183 0.44 7.03 -10.80
C ILE A 183 1.72 6.20 -10.62
N GLU A 184 1.58 5.03 -10.03
CA GLU A 184 2.64 4.04 -9.89
C GLU A 184 2.12 2.69 -10.36
N ILE A 185 2.92 1.97 -11.13
CA ILE A 185 2.62 0.61 -11.56
C ILE A 185 3.55 -0.35 -10.84
N TYR A 186 3.04 -1.52 -10.48
CA TYR A 186 3.78 -2.51 -9.72
C TYR A 186 3.88 -3.79 -10.53
N ALA A 187 5.11 -4.11 -10.95
CA ALA A 187 5.42 -5.40 -11.55
C ALA A 187 5.66 -6.42 -10.46
N GLU A 188 5.03 -7.59 -10.56
CA GLU A 188 5.02 -8.62 -9.53
C GLU A 188 5.50 -9.99 -10.00
N VAL A 189 6.16 -10.71 -9.10
CA VAL A 189 6.49 -12.13 -9.29
C VAL A 189 6.04 -12.87 -8.05
N THR A 190 5.29 -13.95 -8.24
CA THR A 190 4.79 -14.80 -7.16
C THR A 190 5.85 -15.82 -6.74
N GLU A 191 5.73 -16.36 -5.52
CA GLU A 191 6.67 -17.35 -5.00
C GLU A 191 6.82 -18.59 -5.90
N ASP A 192 5.71 -19.09 -6.44
CA ASP A 192 5.68 -20.28 -7.30
C ASP A 192 6.51 -20.08 -8.59
N ASP A 193 6.77 -18.82 -8.94
CA ASP A 193 7.52 -18.43 -10.12
C ASP A 193 8.99 -18.07 -9.83
N PHE A 194 9.39 -17.88 -8.57
CA PHE A 194 10.72 -17.36 -8.20
C PHE A 194 11.89 -18.16 -8.79
N PHE A 195 11.75 -19.48 -8.92
CA PHE A 195 12.83 -20.37 -9.37
C PHE A 195 12.69 -20.82 -10.84
N LYS A 196 11.67 -20.32 -11.55
CA LYS A 196 11.47 -20.67 -12.95
C LYS A 196 12.57 -20.05 -13.82
N PRO A 197 13.20 -20.82 -14.75
CA PRO A 197 14.29 -20.31 -15.59
C PRO A 197 13.94 -19.04 -16.38
N GLU A 198 12.71 -18.95 -16.86
CA GLU A 198 12.18 -17.78 -17.57
C GLU A 198 12.18 -16.53 -16.69
N ILE A 199 11.82 -16.64 -15.41
CA ILE A 199 11.82 -15.52 -14.47
C ILE A 199 13.23 -15.13 -14.09
N ILE A 200 14.13 -16.10 -13.90
CA ILE A 200 15.55 -15.81 -13.65
C ILE A 200 16.12 -14.97 -14.80
N ASN A 201 15.83 -15.37 -16.03
CA ASN A 201 16.32 -14.70 -17.23
C ASN A 201 15.58 -13.39 -17.53
N GLN A 202 14.30 -13.25 -17.23
CA GLN A 202 13.56 -12.02 -17.54
C GLN A 202 13.66 -10.99 -16.42
N VAL A 203 13.75 -11.40 -15.16
CA VAL A 203 13.64 -10.53 -13.99
C VAL A 203 14.92 -10.53 -13.17
N TRP A 204 15.31 -11.68 -12.61
CA TRP A 204 16.34 -11.72 -11.56
C TRP A 204 17.75 -11.39 -12.05
N GLN A 205 18.08 -11.65 -13.31
CA GLN A 205 19.39 -11.28 -13.87
C GLN A 205 19.67 -9.76 -13.84
N HIS A 206 18.63 -8.93 -13.72
CA HIS A 206 18.73 -7.49 -13.70
C HIS A 206 18.90 -6.91 -12.29
N PHE A 207 18.86 -7.75 -11.25
CA PHE A 207 18.99 -7.34 -9.87
C PHE A 207 20.29 -7.87 -9.23
N PRO A 208 20.93 -7.10 -8.33
CA PRO A 208 22.08 -7.57 -7.59
C PRO A 208 21.68 -8.70 -6.64
N LYS A 209 22.64 -9.57 -6.29
CA LYS A 209 22.40 -10.68 -5.35
C LYS A 209 21.82 -10.24 -4.01
N SER A 210 22.16 -9.04 -3.54
CA SER A 210 21.59 -8.44 -2.32
C SER A 210 20.08 -8.29 -2.38
N ALA A 211 19.53 -7.91 -3.54
CA ALA A 211 18.09 -7.77 -3.76
C ALA A 211 17.36 -9.11 -3.84
N LEU A 212 18.04 -10.21 -4.15
CA LEU A 212 17.43 -11.53 -4.26
C LEU A 212 17.40 -12.29 -2.93
N LYS A 213 18.25 -11.95 -1.96
CA LYS A 213 18.32 -12.65 -0.66
C LYS A 213 16.97 -12.69 0.10
N PRO A 214 16.21 -11.58 0.22
CA PRO A 214 14.97 -11.59 0.98
C PRO A 214 13.85 -12.45 0.34
N LEU A 215 13.98 -12.86 -0.92
CA LEU A 215 13.01 -13.73 -1.59
C LEU A 215 12.83 -15.07 -0.85
N GLN A 216 13.85 -15.54 -0.11
CA GLN A 216 13.80 -16.78 0.67
C GLN A 216 12.72 -16.77 1.77
N ALA A 217 12.34 -15.60 2.28
CA ALA A 217 11.28 -15.44 3.27
C ALA A 217 10.03 -14.72 2.73
N SER A 218 10.01 -14.45 1.42
CA SER A 218 8.93 -13.71 0.76
C SER A 218 7.97 -14.66 0.05
N SER A 219 6.68 -14.32 0.00
CA SER A 219 5.70 -15.02 -0.84
C SER A 219 5.37 -14.27 -2.15
N LEU A 220 5.79 -13.02 -2.25
CA LEU A 220 5.51 -12.12 -3.37
C LEU A 220 6.57 -11.02 -3.39
N PHE A 221 6.98 -10.62 -4.59
CA PHE A 221 7.91 -9.53 -4.81
C PHE A 221 7.31 -8.53 -5.78
N PHE A 222 7.36 -7.23 -5.46
CA PHE A 222 7.05 -6.16 -6.41
C PHE A 222 8.26 -5.27 -6.68
N THR A 223 8.27 -4.63 -7.84
CA THR A 223 9.00 -3.39 -8.06
C THR A 223 8.04 -2.29 -8.48
N GLY A 224 8.06 -1.19 -7.74
CA GLY A 224 7.26 0.00 -8.04
C GLY A 224 7.97 0.87 -9.07
N LEU A 225 7.30 1.13 -10.19
CA LEU A 225 7.79 1.96 -11.29
C LEU A 225 6.92 3.22 -11.37
N SER A 226 7.52 4.36 -11.05
CA SER A 226 6.86 5.67 -11.13
C SER A 226 7.89 6.76 -11.36
N LYS A 227 7.52 7.81 -12.11
CA LYS A 227 8.31 9.04 -12.23
C LYS A 227 8.54 9.74 -10.89
N ALA A 228 7.67 9.53 -9.92
CA ALA A 228 7.82 10.10 -8.59
C ALA A 228 8.99 9.49 -7.80
N ASN A 229 9.50 8.32 -8.23
CA ASN A 229 10.59 7.63 -7.57
C ASN A 229 11.91 7.88 -8.31
N HIS A 230 12.92 8.41 -7.62
CA HIS A 230 14.29 8.56 -8.18
C HIS A 230 14.98 7.22 -8.45
N ASN A 231 14.66 6.19 -7.65
CA ASN A 231 15.13 4.82 -7.81
C ASN A 231 13.94 3.87 -7.66
N PRO A 232 13.88 2.75 -8.41
CA PRO A 232 12.86 1.73 -8.20
C PRO A 232 12.85 1.25 -6.75
N VAL A 233 11.64 1.15 -6.20
CA VAL A 233 11.43 0.62 -4.85
C VAL A 233 11.07 -0.85 -4.96
N LEU A 234 11.86 -1.68 -4.30
CA LEU A 234 11.66 -3.12 -4.24
C LEU A 234 10.79 -3.43 -3.02
N TYR A 235 9.74 -4.21 -3.23
CA TYR A 235 8.81 -4.60 -2.19
C TYR A 235 8.85 -6.11 -1.99
N TYR A 236 8.95 -6.53 -0.73
CA TYR A 236 9.02 -7.93 -0.33
C TYR A 236 7.86 -8.23 0.61
N HIS A 237 7.01 -9.19 0.25
CA HIS A 237 5.94 -9.67 1.10
C HIS A 237 6.47 -10.80 1.99
N LEU A 238 6.98 -10.44 3.17
CA LEU A 238 7.48 -11.42 4.13
C LEU A 238 6.33 -12.24 4.70
N LYS A 239 6.49 -13.56 4.69
CA LYS A 239 5.52 -14.50 5.25
C LYS A 239 5.36 -14.33 6.76
N ASN A 240 6.46 -14.06 7.43
CA ASN A 240 6.51 -13.79 8.87
C ASN A 240 7.26 -12.49 9.12
N LYS A 241 6.64 -11.55 9.83
CA LYS A 241 7.23 -10.28 10.23
C LYS A 241 8.49 -10.46 11.07
N GLN A 242 8.61 -11.57 11.79
CA GLN A 242 9.77 -11.96 12.58
C GLN A 242 11.05 -12.08 11.74
N ASP A 243 10.94 -12.40 10.45
CA ASP A 243 12.08 -12.60 9.57
C ASP A 243 12.73 -11.28 9.11
N LEU A 244 12.11 -10.12 9.35
CA LEU A 244 12.61 -8.83 8.88
C LEU A 244 14.09 -8.60 9.22
N ALA A 245 14.47 -8.76 10.49
CA ALA A 245 15.83 -8.50 10.94
C ALA A 245 16.86 -9.53 10.43
N ASN A 246 16.41 -10.70 9.95
CA ASN A 246 17.29 -11.71 9.35
C ASN A 246 17.77 -11.32 7.95
N TYR A 247 16.95 -10.55 7.21
CA TYR A 247 17.21 -10.21 5.80
C TYR A 247 17.49 -8.73 5.57
N PHE A 248 17.02 -7.84 6.45
CA PHE A 248 17.15 -6.39 6.31
C PHE A 248 17.94 -5.82 7.49
N LYS A 249 19.07 -5.15 7.18
CA LYS A 249 19.95 -4.55 8.19
C LYS A 249 19.41 -3.20 8.64
N LEU A 250 18.43 -3.22 9.55
CA LEU A 250 17.70 -2.03 9.98
C LEU A 250 18.59 -1.00 10.71
N ASN A 251 18.26 0.29 10.56
CA ASN A 251 18.71 1.32 11.49
C ASN A 251 17.85 1.36 12.77
N ASP A 252 18.24 2.18 13.73
CA ASP A 252 17.62 2.22 15.05
C ASP A 252 16.13 2.61 14.98
N THR A 253 15.77 3.56 14.11
CA THR A 253 14.37 3.99 13.92
C THR A 253 13.51 2.87 13.33
N ALA A 254 14.00 2.16 12.32
CA ALA A 254 13.29 1.00 11.76
C ALA A 254 13.21 -0.15 12.76
N GLN A 255 14.25 -0.36 13.58
CA GLN A 255 14.25 -1.35 14.66
C GLN A 255 13.21 -1.01 15.74
N ARG A 256 13.04 0.27 16.12
CA ARG A 256 11.96 0.72 17.03
C ARG A 256 10.59 0.30 16.51
N VAL A 257 10.31 0.53 15.23
CA VAL A 257 9.04 0.14 14.60
C VAL A 257 8.85 -1.38 14.62
N HIS A 258 9.89 -2.12 14.21
CA HIS A 258 9.85 -3.57 14.19
C HIS A 258 9.60 -4.17 15.58
N SER A 259 10.30 -3.69 16.60
CA SER A 259 10.16 -4.15 17.98
C SER A 259 8.75 -3.90 18.55
N PHE A 260 8.11 -2.77 18.23
CA PHE A 260 6.72 -2.51 18.63
C PHE A 260 5.76 -3.59 18.10
N TYR A 261 5.92 -3.96 16.83
CA TYR A 261 5.01 -4.87 16.14
C TYR A 261 5.22 -6.37 16.40
N GLN A 262 6.33 -6.75 17.05
CA GLN A 262 6.66 -8.16 17.31
C GLN A 262 5.56 -8.91 18.09
N HIS A 263 4.95 -8.23 19.05
CA HIS A 263 3.99 -8.83 19.98
C HIS A 263 2.56 -8.28 19.82
N GLN A 264 2.30 -7.52 18.76
CA GLN A 264 0.96 -7.03 18.48
C GLN A 264 0.10 -8.15 17.89
N ASP A 265 -1.17 -8.17 18.28
CA ASP A 265 -2.18 -9.04 17.67
C ASP A 265 -2.53 -8.55 16.26
N ILE A 266 -1.68 -8.91 15.31
CA ILE A 266 -1.76 -8.55 13.89
C ILE A 266 -1.42 -9.76 13.04
N LEU A 267 -1.67 -9.68 11.73
CA LEU A 267 -1.33 -10.75 10.80
C LEU A 267 0.19 -11.09 10.85
N PRO A 268 0.57 -12.34 10.54
CA PRO A 268 1.96 -12.75 10.56
C PRO A 268 2.77 -12.08 9.45
N ASN A 269 2.17 -11.85 8.29
CA ASN A 269 2.84 -11.28 7.12
C ASN A 269 3.05 -9.77 7.24
N MET A 270 4.03 -9.26 6.49
CA MET A 270 4.29 -7.83 6.34
C MET A 270 4.87 -7.52 4.96
N TRP A 271 4.74 -6.27 4.51
CA TRP A 271 5.49 -5.79 3.36
C TRP A 271 6.71 -4.96 3.82
N VAL A 272 7.78 -5.04 3.05
CA VAL A 272 9.00 -4.24 3.22
C VAL A 272 9.32 -3.57 1.90
N GLY A 273 9.32 -2.23 1.87
CA GLY A 273 9.68 -1.45 0.70
C GLY A 273 11.02 -0.75 0.90
N THR A 274 12.00 -0.97 0.01
CA THR A 274 13.28 -0.24 0.06
C THR A 274 13.86 -0.03 -1.34
N ALA A 275 14.63 1.03 -1.52
CA ALA A 275 15.38 1.20 -2.76
C ALA A 275 16.47 0.11 -2.88
N GLN A 276 16.77 -0.33 -4.10
CA GLN A 276 17.79 -1.37 -4.36
C GLN A 276 19.14 -1.05 -3.69
N GLN A 277 19.58 0.20 -3.78
CA GLN A 277 20.88 0.65 -3.26
C GLN A 277 21.01 0.50 -1.73
N GLU A 278 19.89 0.55 -0.99
CA GLU A 278 19.91 0.35 0.47
C GLU A 278 20.29 -1.08 0.84
N LEU A 279 19.94 -2.07 0.01
CA LEU A 279 20.25 -3.48 0.25
C LEU A 279 21.74 -3.81 0.07
N GLU A 280 22.50 -2.92 -0.57
CA GLU A 280 23.94 -3.04 -0.74
C GLU A 280 24.73 -2.40 0.40
N LYS A 281 24.08 -1.55 1.21
CA LYS A 281 24.70 -0.88 2.35
C LYS A 281 24.96 -1.85 3.51
N THR A 282 25.84 -1.43 4.41
CA THR A 282 26.06 -2.11 5.69
C THR A 282 24.89 -1.94 6.65
N ARG A 283 24.07 -0.88 6.46
CA ARG A 283 22.85 -0.59 7.19
C ARG A 283 21.87 0.16 6.27
N ILE A 284 20.60 -0.19 6.34
CA ILE A 284 19.50 0.43 5.60
C ILE A 284 19.06 1.68 6.37
N GLU A 285 19.11 2.81 5.70
CA GLU A 285 18.70 4.10 6.27
C GLU A 285 17.33 4.56 5.76
N ASN A 286 16.89 4.06 4.60
CA ASN A 286 15.60 4.41 4.02
C ASN A 286 14.77 3.14 3.78
N VAL A 287 13.69 2.96 4.52
CA VAL A 287 12.83 1.76 4.43
C VAL A 287 11.38 2.07 4.74
N ARG A 288 10.48 1.28 4.18
CA ARG A 288 9.03 1.33 4.41
C ARG A 288 8.60 -0.01 4.99
N LEU A 289 7.93 0.01 6.13
CA LEU A 289 7.46 -1.18 6.83
C LEU A 289 5.94 -1.13 6.92
N TYR A 290 5.26 -2.18 6.47
CA TYR A 290 3.80 -2.21 6.35
C TYR A 290 3.24 -3.42 7.10
N TYR A 291 2.33 -3.17 8.05
CA TYR A 291 1.74 -4.19 8.93
C TYR A 291 0.23 -4.24 8.77
N TYR A 292 -0.37 -5.41 8.93
CA TYR A 292 -1.77 -5.66 8.56
C TYR A 292 -2.57 -6.28 9.70
N LYS A 293 -3.83 -5.86 9.86
CA LYS A 293 -4.82 -6.57 10.70
C LYS A 293 -6.10 -6.78 9.91
N TYR A 294 -6.61 -8.01 9.93
CA TYR A 294 -7.90 -8.39 9.33
C TYR A 294 -9.03 -8.12 10.31
N PHE A 295 -10.17 -7.65 9.80
CA PHE A 295 -11.40 -7.41 10.52
C PHE A 295 -12.57 -7.93 9.69
N GLY A 296 -13.13 -9.07 10.09
CA GLY A 296 -14.28 -9.63 9.43
C GLY A 296 -15.12 -10.48 10.37
N MET A 297 -16.30 -10.86 9.89
CA MET A 297 -17.14 -11.84 10.58
C MET A 297 -16.69 -13.25 10.16
N ASP A 298 -16.37 -14.08 11.16
CA ASP A 298 -16.11 -15.51 10.94
C ASP A 298 -17.37 -16.25 10.46
#